data_AF-A1WU01-F1
#
_entry.id   AF-A1WU01-F1
#
_cell.length_a   1.000
_cell.length_b   1.000
_cell.length_c   1.000
_cell.angle_alpha   90.00
_cell.angle_beta   90.00
_cell.angle_gamma   90.00
#
_symmetry.space_group_name_H-M   'P 1'
#
loop_
_entity.id
_entity.type
_entity.pdbx_description
1 polymer ?
#
loop_
_entity_poly.entity_id
_entity_poly.type
_entity_poly.pdbx_seq_one_letter_code
_entity_poly.pdbx_strand_id
1 'polypeptide(L)'
;MKYDAAAQPSAETRLRHEAEQRLVDGNAPSAGGWTISAETLSLLYRLASQPERAADALKLLHELQTHQVELDLQQEYSEANEQALTEELHHYRTLFEHAPVGYFVLDLEGRLLDTNRLGAEWLNLEASAAAGQPLSWFLDPGCRQAFTALLETLRQGGSGATCHVCTPNGADAPQRWRIDAALGPGVDNILVVASATE
;
A
#
# COMPACT_ATOMS: atom_id res chain seq x y z
N MET A 1 15.22 -76.45 -20.94
CA MET A 1 14.34 -75.26 -20.89
C MET A 1 14.48 -74.61 -19.53
N LYS A 2 15.22 -73.50 -19.43
CA LYS A 2 15.23 -72.63 -18.24
C LYS A 2 14.86 -71.24 -18.74
N TYR A 3 13.73 -70.73 -18.26
CA TYR A 3 13.26 -69.36 -18.51
C TYR A 3 14.02 -68.44 -17.56
N ASP A 4 14.83 -67.53 -18.11
CA ASP A 4 15.36 -66.38 -17.38
C ASP A 4 14.25 -65.33 -17.26
N ALA A 5 13.71 -65.17 -16.05
CA ALA A 5 12.78 -64.10 -15.73
C ALA A 5 13.60 -62.82 -15.45
N ALA A 6 13.74 -61.98 -16.47
CA ALA A 6 14.27 -60.63 -16.31
C ALA A 6 13.41 -59.87 -15.27
N ALA A 7 14.01 -59.55 -14.13
CA ALA A 7 13.36 -58.79 -13.07
C ALA A 7 12.90 -57.44 -13.63
N GLN A 8 11.59 -57.20 -13.62
CA GLN A 8 11.01 -55.93 -14.04
C GLN A 8 11.49 -54.82 -13.09
N PRO A 9 11.95 -53.66 -13.60
CA PRO A 9 12.36 -52.55 -12.75
C PRO A 9 11.19 -52.09 -11.88
N SER A 10 11.46 -51.82 -10.60
CA SER A 10 10.44 -51.40 -9.63
C SER A 10 9.70 -50.14 -10.10
N ALA A 11 8.44 -49.99 -9.71
CA ALA A 11 7.62 -48.83 -10.05
C ALA A 11 8.30 -47.49 -9.68
N GLU A 12 9.06 -47.49 -8.59
CA GLU A 12 9.88 -46.37 -8.12
C GLU A 12 11.01 -46.00 -9.10
N THR A 13 11.62 -47.00 -9.74
CA THR A 13 12.68 -46.78 -10.76
C THR A 13 12.09 -46.17 -12.03
N ARG A 14 10.87 -46.58 -12.42
CA ARG A 14 10.15 -45.97 -13.56
C ARG A 14 9.74 -44.52 -13.26
N LEU A 15 9.22 -44.26 -12.07
CA LEU A 15 8.84 -42.91 -11.64
C LEU A 15 10.05 -41.96 -11.59
N ARG A 16 11.20 -42.46 -11.12
CA ARG A 16 12.45 -41.71 -11.11
C ARG A 16 12.94 -41.38 -12.51
N HIS A 17 12.92 -42.36 -13.41
CA HIS A 17 13.33 -42.16 -14.81
C HIS A 17 12.41 -41.19 -15.56
N GLU A 18 11.09 -41.25 -15.31
CA GLU A 18 10.12 -40.33 -15.90
C GLU A 18 10.27 -38.90 -15.36
N ALA A 19 10.54 -38.76 -14.06
CA ALA A 19 10.85 -37.46 -13.46
C ALA A 19 12.14 -36.86 -14.06
N GLU A 20 13.19 -37.66 -14.25
CA GLU A 20 14.44 -37.25 -14.89
C GLU A 20 14.23 -36.79 -16.34
N GLN A 21 13.42 -37.51 -17.12
CA GLN A 21 13.09 -37.12 -18.50
C GLN A 21 12.35 -35.79 -18.57
N ARG A 22 11.32 -35.60 -17.72
CA ARG A 22 10.55 -34.34 -17.68
C ARG A 22 11.40 -33.14 -17.26
N LEU A 23 12.42 -33.35 -16.43
CA LEU A 23 13.40 -32.33 -16.05
C LEU A 23 14.31 -31.94 -17.22
N VAL A 24 14.79 -32.93 -17.99
CA VAL A 24 15.64 -32.70 -19.17
C VAL A 24 14.86 -31.99 -20.29
N ASP A 25 13.59 -32.36 -20.47
CA ASP A 25 12.71 -31.78 -21.48
C ASP A 25 12.17 -30.39 -21.10
N GLY A 26 12.43 -29.92 -19.87
CA GLY A 26 11.94 -28.63 -19.37
C GLY A 26 10.44 -28.59 -19.06
N ASN A 27 9.78 -29.74 -19.00
CA ASN A 27 8.33 -29.92 -18.87
C ASN A 27 7.88 -30.30 -17.44
N ALA A 28 8.69 -29.97 -16.42
CA ALA A 28 8.34 -30.24 -15.03
C ALA A 28 7.16 -29.35 -14.56
N PRO A 29 6.16 -29.93 -13.86
CA PRO A 29 5.00 -29.16 -13.40
C PRO A 29 5.43 -28.06 -12.43
N SER A 30 4.93 -26.84 -12.67
CA SER A 30 5.18 -25.67 -11.85
C SER A 30 4.41 -25.77 -10.53
N ALA A 31 5.06 -26.27 -9.47
CA ALA A 31 4.57 -26.05 -8.12
C ALA A 31 5.07 -24.69 -7.64
N GLY A 32 4.18 -23.70 -7.55
CA GLY A 32 4.43 -22.49 -6.75
C GLY A 32 5.56 -21.55 -7.21
N GLY A 33 5.76 -21.35 -8.51
CA GLY A 33 6.43 -20.12 -9.01
C GLY A 33 7.93 -20.16 -9.28
N TRP A 34 8.68 -21.20 -8.95
CA TRP A 34 10.10 -21.31 -9.35
C TRP A 34 10.45 -22.68 -9.95
N THR A 35 11.09 -22.67 -11.13
CA THR A 35 11.80 -23.82 -11.69
C THR A 35 13.28 -23.67 -11.37
N ILE A 36 13.85 -24.56 -10.54
CA ILE A 36 15.31 -24.79 -10.59
C ILE A 36 15.60 -25.19 -12.05
N SER A 37 16.41 -24.41 -12.75
CA SER A 37 16.65 -24.65 -14.18
C SER A 37 17.16 -26.08 -14.38
N ALA A 38 16.77 -26.69 -15.51
CA ALA A 38 17.24 -28.01 -15.89
C ALA A 38 18.78 -28.09 -15.90
N GLU A 39 19.43 -26.97 -16.20
CA GLU A 39 20.89 -26.78 -16.16
C GLU A 39 21.46 -26.89 -14.73
N THR A 40 20.84 -26.24 -13.75
CA THR A 40 21.26 -26.30 -12.33
C THR A 40 21.06 -27.69 -11.74
N LEU A 41 19.96 -28.35 -12.06
CA LEU A 41 19.72 -29.75 -11.64
C LEU A 41 20.72 -30.72 -12.28
N SER A 42 21.05 -30.52 -13.57
CA SER A 42 22.06 -31.31 -14.27
C SER A 42 23.46 -31.11 -13.68
N LEU A 43 23.79 -29.90 -13.23
CA LEU A 43 25.05 -29.59 -12.56
C LEU A 43 25.14 -30.27 -11.18
N LEU A 44 24.08 -30.15 -10.37
CA LEU A 44 23.97 -30.82 -9.07
C LEU A 44 24.08 -32.35 -9.22
N TYR A 45 23.39 -32.93 -10.20
CA TYR A 45 23.47 -34.35 -10.51
C TYR A 45 24.90 -34.78 -10.90
N ARG A 46 25.57 -33.99 -11.74
CA ARG A 46 26.95 -34.28 -12.17
C ARG A 46 27.93 -34.24 -11.00
N LEU A 47 27.78 -33.27 -10.10
CA LEU A 47 28.60 -33.15 -8.88
C LEU A 47 28.32 -34.30 -7.90
N ALA A 48 27.04 -34.68 -7.74
CA ALA A 48 26.63 -35.79 -6.89
C ALA A 48 27.05 -37.18 -7.43
N SER A 49 27.17 -37.32 -8.75
CA SER A 49 27.59 -38.56 -9.41
C SER A 49 29.08 -38.89 -9.23
N GLN A 50 29.87 -37.94 -8.72
CA GLN A 50 31.28 -38.12 -8.41
C GLN A 50 31.45 -38.28 -6.88
N PRO A 51 31.95 -39.43 -6.38
CA PRO A 51 31.99 -39.72 -4.95
C PRO A 51 32.74 -38.66 -4.13
N GLU A 52 33.74 -38.04 -4.75
CA GLU A 52 34.66 -37.08 -4.15
C GLU A 52 34.13 -35.64 -4.18
N ARG A 53 33.05 -35.36 -4.92
CA ARG A 53 32.35 -34.05 -4.99
C ARG A 53 30.90 -34.11 -4.46
N ALA A 54 30.41 -35.30 -4.12
CA ALA A 54 29.05 -35.48 -3.63
C ALA A 54 28.75 -34.68 -2.35
N ALA A 55 29.74 -34.50 -1.48
CA ALA A 55 29.63 -33.66 -0.29
C ALA A 55 29.39 -32.18 -0.63
N ASP A 56 30.11 -31.64 -1.63
CA ASP A 56 29.95 -30.26 -2.09
C ASP A 56 28.58 -30.05 -2.77
N ALA A 57 28.11 -31.05 -3.53
CA ALA A 57 26.78 -31.03 -4.15
C ALA A 57 25.66 -30.97 -3.11
N LEU A 58 25.77 -31.77 -2.05
CA LEU A 58 24.81 -31.78 -0.93
C LEU A 58 24.84 -30.45 -0.16
N LYS A 59 26.03 -29.87 0.04
CA LYS A 59 26.17 -28.56 0.67
C LYS A 59 25.49 -27.47 -0.16
N LEU A 60 25.74 -27.42 -1.47
CA LEU A 60 25.13 -26.44 -2.37
C LEU A 60 23.61 -26.60 -2.42
N LEU A 61 23.12 -27.85 -2.46
CA LEU A 61 21.69 -28.13 -2.43
C LEU A 61 21.05 -27.67 -1.12
N HIS A 62 21.73 -27.88 0.01
CA HIS A 62 21.27 -27.38 1.30
C HIS A 62 21.24 -25.85 1.35
N GLU A 63 22.29 -25.17 0.88
CA GLU A 63 22.35 -23.70 0.79
C GLU A 63 21.22 -23.14 -0.09
N LEU A 64 20.97 -23.77 -1.24
CA LEU A 64 19.84 -23.41 -2.12
C LEU A 64 18.48 -23.59 -1.44
N GLN A 65 18.30 -24.70 -0.71
CA GLN A 65 17.07 -24.95 0.04
C GLN A 65 16.88 -23.95 1.19
N THR A 66 17.95 -23.61 1.91
CA THR A 66 17.90 -22.60 2.97
C THR A 66 17.51 -21.24 2.40
N HIS A 67 18.13 -20.82 1.30
CA HIS A 67 17.76 -19.57 0.63
C HIS A 67 16.34 -19.59 0.06
N GLN A 68 15.85 -20.74 -0.41
CA GLN A 68 14.47 -20.86 -0.86
C GLN A 68 13.50 -20.60 0.29
N VAL A 69 13.69 -21.27 1.43
CA VAL A 69 12.85 -21.06 2.62
C VAL A 69 12.93 -19.62 3.10
N GLU A 70 14.12 -19.01 3.07
CA GLU A 70 14.31 -17.60 3.42
C GLU A 70 13.52 -16.66 2.51
N LEU A 71 13.55 -16.88 1.18
CA LEU A 71 12.81 -16.08 0.21
C LEU A 71 11.29 -16.25 0.38
N ASP A 72 10.82 -17.49 0.58
CA ASP A 72 9.40 -17.77 0.79
C ASP A 72 8.90 -17.03 2.05
N LEU A 73 9.66 -17.09 3.15
CA LEU A 73 9.35 -16.35 4.37
C LEU A 73 9.39 -14.84 4.16
N GLN A 74 10.37 -14.30 3.43
CA GLN A 74 10.43 -12.87 3.12
C GLN A 74 9.21 -12.42 2.32
N GLN A 75 8.76 -13.22 1.36
CA GLN A 75 7.55 -12.95 0.60
C GLN A 75 6.32 -12.96 1.51
N GLU A 76 6.14 -13.99 2.34
CA GLU A 76 5.03 -14.07 3.31
C GLU A 76 5.00 -12.86 4.25
N TYR A 77 6.16 -12.44 4.77
CA TYR A 77 6.26 -11.24 5.61
C TYR A 77 5.92 -9.96 4.85
N SER A 78 6.34 -9.84 3.59
CA SER A 78 6.01 -8.68 2.75
C SER A 78 4.51 -8.60 2.49
N GLU A 79 3.89 -9.72 2.11
CA GLU A 79 2.45 -9.81 1.86
C GLU A 79 1.64 -9.49 3.13
N ALA A 80 2.05 -10.02 4.28
CA ALA A 80 1.42 -9.72 5.56
C ALA A 80 1.55 -8.24 5.94
N ASN A 81 2.71 -7.62 5.70
CA ASN A 81 2.92 -6.19 5.96
C ASN A 81 2.08 -5.31 5.03
N GLU A 82 2.00 -5.65 3.74
CA GLU A 82 1.17 -4.92 2.78
C GLU A 82 -0.31 -4.99 3.14
N GLN A 83 -0.78 -6.15 3.59
CA GLN A 83 -2.15 -6.33 4.08
C GLN A 83 -2.41 -5.48 5.33
N ALA A 84 -1.52 -5.55 6.34
CA ALA A 84 -1.64 -4.76 7.56
C ALA A 84 -1.67 -3.24 7.27
N LEU A 85 -0.79 -2.76 6.39
CA LEU A 85 -0.77 -1.36 5.98
C LEU A 85 -2.06 -0.96 5.26
N THR A 86 -2.57 -1.82 4.39
CA THR A 86 -3.82 -1.57 3.66
C THR A 86 -5.01 -1.48 4.61
N GLU A 87 -5.09 -2.38 5.60
CA GLU A 87 -6.13 -2.35 6.63
C GLU A 87 -6.06 -1.07 7.47
N GLU A 88 -4.85 -0.67 7.87
CA GLU A 88 -4.63 0.54 8.65
C GLU A 88 -5.00 1.81 7.86
N LEU A 89 -4.57 1.90 6.60
CA LEU A 89 -4.97 2.99 5.70
C LEU A 89 -6.48 3.04 5.48
N HIS A 90 -7.13 1.89 5.31
CA HIS A 90 -8.58 1.81 5.18
C HIS A 90 -9.28 2.29 6.47
N HIS A 91 -8.78 1.90 7.64
CA HIS A 91 -9.28 2.36 8.93
C HIS A 91 -9.17 3.89 9.07
N TYR A 92 -7.99 4.45 8.78
CA TYR A 92 -7.79 5.90 8.83
C TYR A 92 -8.66 6.66 7.84
N ARG A 93 -8.78 6.16 6.60
CA ARG A 93 -9.67 6.76 5.60
C ARG A 93 -11.12 6.72 6.07
N THR A 94 -11.55 5.63 6.70
CA THR A 94 -12.90 5.52 7.25
C THR A 94 -13.13 6.57 8.34
N LEU A 95 -12.19 6.76 9.27
CA LEU A 95 -12.28 7.78 10.32
C LEU A 95 -12.34 9.20 9.73
N PHE A 96 -11.53 9.48 8.70
CA PHE A 96 -11.51 10.78 8.03
C PHE A 96 -12.83 11.08 7.31
N GLU A 97 -13.33 10.15 6.49
CA GLU A 97 -14.56 10.30 5.69
C GLU A 97 -15.85 10.37 6.52
N HIS A 98 -15.85 9.78 7.72
CA HIS A 98 -17.01 9.75 8.61
C HIS A 98 -16.89 10.71 9.81
N ALA A 99 -15.86 11.56 9.85
CA ALA A 99 -15.72 12.53 10.91
C ALA A 99 -16.92 13.52 10.92
N PRO A 100 -17.47 13.87 12.10
CA PRO A 100 -18.57 14.84 12.23
C PRO A 100 -18.12 16.30 12.09
N VAL A 101 -16.95 16.53 11.49
CA VAL A 101 -16.34 17.84 11.23
C VAL A 101 -15.83 17.87 9.80
N GLY A 102 -15.82 19.05 9.18
CA GLY A 102 -15.23 19.24 7.86
C GLY A 102 -13.72 19.35 7.97
N TYR A 103 -12.98 18.41 7.37
CA TYR A 103 -11.52 18.51 7.23
C TYR A 103 -11.19 19.07 5.85
N PHE A 104 -10.29 20.04 5.80
CA PHE A 104 -9.74 20.59 4.56
C PHE A 104 -8.22 20.63 4.67
N VAL A 105 -7.55 20.12 3.64
CA VAL A 105 -6.11 20.25 3.46
C VAL A 105 -5.90 21.32 2.41
N LEU A 106 -5.16 22.36 2.75
CA LEU A 106 -4.88 23.47 1.86
C LEU A 106 -3.39 23.54 1.54
N ASP A 107 -3.02 24.06 0.38
CA ASP A 107 -1.66 24.53 0.15
C ASP A 107 -1.36 25.78 0.99
N LEU A 108 -0.11 26.24 0.98
CA LEU A 108 0.27 27.44 1.69
C LEU A 108 -0.52 28.65 1.21
N GLU A 109 -0.91 28.71 -0.07
CA GLU A 109 -1.71 29.77 -0.70
C GLU A 109 -3.19 29.76 -0.27
N GLY A 110 -3.67 28.70 0.38
CA GLY A 110 -5.05 28.54 0.84
C GLY A 110 -5.98 27.87 -0.20
N ARG A 111 -5.43 27.18 -1.20
CA ARG A 111 -6.17 26.38 -2.17
C ARG A 111 -6.40 24.98 -1.65
N LEU A 112 -7.59 24.46 -1.92
CA LEU A 112 -8.00 23.14 -1.48
C LEU A 112 -7.20 22.04 -2.20
N LEU A 113 -6.45 21.25 -1.44
CA LEU A 113 -5.76 20.05 -1.89
C LEU A 113 -6.64 18.82 -1.69
N ASP A 114 -7.30 18.72 -0.53
CA ASP A 114 -8.15 17.59 -0.18
C ASP A 114 -9.21 17.98 0.86
N THR A 115 -10.28 17.19 0.96
CA THR A 115 -11.33 17.35 1.98
C THR A 115 -12.05 16.03 2.26
N ASN A 116 -12.55 15.86 3.48
CA ASN A 116 -13.40 14.71 3.78
C ASN A 116 -14.82 14.88 3.22
N ARG A 117 -15.59 13.79 3.17
CA ARG A 117 -16.99 13.80 2.71
C ARG A 117 -17.83 14.93 3.30
N LEU A 118 -17.76 15.16 4.62
CA LEU A 118 -18.56 16.21 5.26
C LEU A 118 -18.13 17.61 4.80
N GLY A 119 -16.82 17.85 4.64
CA GLY A 119 -16.31 19.10 4.08
C GLY A 119 -16.77 19.32 2.63
N ALA A 120 -16.73 18.28 1.80
CA ALA A 120 -17.26 18.34 0.44
C ALA A 120 -18.76 18.66 0.41
N GLU A 121 -19.55 18.01 1.27
CA GLU A 121 -20.99 18.28 1.43
C GLU A 121 -21.25 19.74 1.85
N TRP A 122 -20.48 20.24 2.80
CA TRP A 122 -20.59 21.61 3.31
C TRP A 122 -20.24 22.69 2.28
N LEU A 123 -19.26 22.42 1.42
CA LEU A 123 -18.89 23.32 0.32
C LEU A 123 -19.75 23.11 -0.94
N ASN A 124 -20.70 22.18 -0.89
CA ASN A 124 -21.51 21.74 -2.03
C ASN A 124 -20.66 21.41 -3.27
N LEU A 125 -19.53 20.73 -3.02
CA LEU A 125 -18.56 20.35 -4.04
C LEU A 125 -18.87 18.96 -4.58
N GLU A 126 -18.94 18.83 -5.90
CA GLU A 126 -18.73 17.52 -6.52
C GLU A 126 -17.26 17.13 -6.34
N ALA A 127 -16.99 15.87 -5.99
CA ALA A 127 -15.66 15.37 -5.63
C ALA A 127 -14.54 15.67 -6.66
N SER A 128 -14.90 15.94 -7.91
CA SER A 128 -13.97 16.28 -9.00
C SER A 128 -13.67 17.78 -9.16
N ALA A 129 -14.44 18.68 -8.53
CA ALA A 129 -14.36 20.13 -8.73
C ALA A 129 -13.63 20.87 -7.59
N ALA A 130 -13.31 20.18 -6.51
CA ALA A 130 -12.78 20.76 -5.27
C ALA A 130 -11.30 21.17 -5.38
N ALA A 131 -10.48 20.37 -6.07
CA ALA A 131 -9.03 20.53 -6.05
C ALA A 131 -8.57 21.82 -6.76
N GLY A 132 -7.70 22.58 -6.08
CA GLY A 132 -7.06 23.81 -6.57
C GLY A 132 -7.87 25.10 -6.39
N GLN A 133 -9.12 25.01 -5.94
CA GLN A 133 -9.97 26.18 -5.68
C GLN A 133 -9.61 26.82 -4.32
N PRO A 134 -9.52 28.15 -4.23
CA PRO A 134 -9.33 28.83 -2.93
C PRO A 134 -10.51 28.55 -1.99
N LEU A 135 -10.24 28.11 -0.74
CA LEU A 135 -11.31 27.85 0.23
C LEU A 135 -12.16 29.12 0.50
N SER A 136 -11.52 30.29 0.42
CA SER A 136 -12.17 31.60 0.60
C SER A 136 -13.32 31.89 -0.37
N TRP A 137 -13.40 31.20 -1.51
CA TRP A 137 -14.49 31.36 -2.47
C TRP A 137 -15.83 30.83 -1.95
N PHE A 138 -15.78 29.79 -1.11
CA PHE A 138 -16.95 29.17 -0.50
C PHE A 138 -17.38 29.86 0.81
N LEU A 139 -16.60 30.83 1.28
CA LEU A 139 -16.91 31.62 2.46
C LEU A 139 -17.68 32.89 2.09
N ASP A 140 -18.53 33.35 3.01
CA ASP A 140 -19.22 34.64 2.87
C ASP A 140 -18.18 35.76 2.69
N PRO A 141 -18.42 36.74 1.79
CA PRO A 141 -17.50 37.84 1.55
C PRO A 141 -17.05 38.58 2.82
N GLY A 142 -17.93 38.71 3.82
CA GLY A 142 -17.62 39.36 5.10
C GLY A 142 -16.61 38.59 5.95
N CYS A 143 -16.44 37.29 5.73
CA CYS A 143 -15.53 36.43 6.49
C CYS A 143 -14.18 36.19 5.79
N ARG A 144 -14.05 36.55 4.50
CA ARG A 144 -12.82 36.32 3.72
C ARG A 144 -11.59 37.01 4.33
N GLN A 145 -11.76 38.21 4.88
CA GLN A 145 -10.66 38.95 5.52
C GLN A 145 -10.16 38.24 6.79
N ALA A 146 -11.09 37.75 7.63
CA ALA A 146 -10.74 37.00 8.83
C ALA A 146 -9.99 35.71 8.49
N PHE A 147 -10.45 34.98 7.47
CA PHE A 147 -9.79 33.78 6.99
C PHE A 147 -8.40 34.06 6.41
N THR A 148 -8.24 35.14 5.64
CA THR A 148 -6.94 35.52 5.07
C THR A 148 -5.93 35.87 6.18
N ALA A 149 -6.35 36.63 7.19
CA ALA A 149 -5.51 36.96 8.35
C ALA A 149 -5.08 35.71 9.14
N LEU A 150 -5.97 34.71 9.24
CA LEU A 150 -5.66 33.42 9.84
C LEU A 150 -4.55 32.70 9.06
N LEU A 151 -4.63 32.64 7.72
CA LEU A 151 -3.59 32.01 6.90
C LEU A 151 -2.25 32.74 7.00
N GLU A 152 -2.27 34.08 7.01
CA GLU A 152 -1.06 34.90 7.20
C GLU A 152 -0.38 34.62 8.55
N THR A 153 -1.17 34.44 9.61
CA THR A 153 -0.65 34.11 10.95
C THR A 153 0.11 32.78 10.94
N LEU A 154 -0.42 31.76 10.25
CA LEU A 154 0.24 30.46 10.11
C LEU A 154 1.52 30.56 9.27
N ARG A 155 1.49 31.31 8.16
CA ARG A 155 2.69 31.53 7.31
C ARG A 155 3.81 32.28 8.03
N GLN A 156 3.47 33.12 9.01
CA GLN A 156 4.46 33.85 9.83
C GLN A 156 5.04 33.00 10.97
N GLY A 157 4.74 31.70 11.03
CA GLY A 157 5.26 30.77 12.04
C GLY A 157 4.32 30.53 13.22
N GLY A 158 3.04 30.90 13.11
CA GLY A 158 2.03 30.51 14.09
C GLY A 158 1.84 28.99 14.12
N SER A 159 1.80 28.40 15.31
CA SER A 159 1.55 26.95 15.49
C SER A 159 0.10 26.55 15.24
N GLY A 160 -0.82 27.52 15.27
CA GLY A 160 -2.25 27.33 15.04
C GLY A 160 -3.00 28.65 15.12
N ALA A 161 -4.15 28.73 14.47
CA ALA A 161 -5.03 29.91 14.49
C ALA A 161 -6.49 29.50 14.33
N THR A 162 -7.40 30.28 14.91
CA THR A 162 -8.85 29.99 14.91
C THR A 162 -9.61 31.23 14.45
N CYS A 163 -10.65 31.05 13.63
CA CYS A 163 -11.60 32.11 13.30
C CYS A 163 -13.02 31.58 13.15
N HIS A 164 -14.01 32.47 13.19
CA HIS A 164 -15.40 32.13 12.85
C HIS A 164 -15.71 32.62 11.45
N VAL A 165 -16.38 31.79 10.66
CA VAL A 165 -16.80 32.11 9.31
C VAL A 165 -18.29 31.82 9.14
N CYS A 166 -18.94 32.60 8.27
CA CYS A 166 -20.29 32.33 7.81
C CYS A 166 -20.22 31.76 6.40
N THR A 167 -21.13 30.85 6.08
CA THR A 167 -21.28 30.36 4.71
C THR A 167 -22.41 31.06 3.98
N PRO A 168 -22.23 31.32 2.67
CA PRO A 168 -23.27 31.94 1.85
C PRO A 168 -24.35 30.89 1.55
N ASN A 169 -25.38 30.84 2.41
CA ASN A 169 -26.66 30.15 2.22
C ASN A 169 -26.63 28.62 2.00
N GLY A 170 -26.88 27.87 3.08
CA GLY A 170 -27.72 26.68 3.00
C GLY A 170 -29.20 27.09 3.08
N ALA A 171 -30.10 26.38 2.39
CA ALA A 171 -31.48 26.77 2.10
C ALA A 171 -32.42 27.14 3.29
N ASP A 172 -31.97 27.10 4.55
CA ASP A 172 -32.80 27.36 5.73
C ASP A 172 -32.19 28.33 6.79
N ALA A 173 -30.88 28.65 6.76
CA ALA A 173 -30.25 29.67 7.61
C ALA A 173 -28.74 29.82 7.29
N PRO A 174 -28.12 31.00 7.53
CA PRO A 174 -26.66 31.12 7.49
C PRO A 174 -26.05 30.28 8.63
N GLN A 175 -25.29 29.24 8.26
CA GLN A 175 -24.54 28.45 9.22
C GLN A 175 -23.25 29.18 9.58
N ARG A 176 -22.96 29.25 10.88
CA ARG A 176 -21.69 29.73 11.41
C ARG A 176 -20.79 28.52 11.68
N TRP A 177 -19.58 28.58 11.17
CA TRP A 177 -18.56 27.58 11.41
C TRP A 177 -17.43 28.18 12.24
N ARG A 178 -16.88 27.38 13.14
CA ARG A 178 -15.59 27.62 13.75
C ARG A 178 -14.54 26.89 12.93
N ILE A 179 -13.55 27.63 12.46
CA ILE A 179 -12.38 27.12 11.74
C ILE A 179 -11.19 27.13 12.69
N ASP A 180 -10.58 25.96 12.89
CA ASP A 180 -9.28 25.79 13.54
C ASP A 180 -8.27 25.32 12.49
N ALA A 181 -7.14 26.01 12.38
CA ALA A 181 -6.14 25.76 11.35
C ALA A 181 -4.74 25.65 11.95
N ALA A 182 -3.91 24.78 11.39
CA ALA A 182 -2.52 24.58 11.78
C ALA A 182 -1.67 24.16 10.57
N LEU A 183 -0.35 24.36 10.65
CA LEU A 183 0.58 23.82 9.65
C LEU A 183 0.64 22.29 9.79
N GLY A 184 0.62 21.59 8.66
CA GLY A 184 0.75 20.14 8.65
C GLY A 184 2.14 19.70 9.12
N PRO A 185 2.24 18.60 9.89
CA PRO A 185 3.54 18.10 10.33
C PRO A 185 4.32 17.52 9.14
N GLY A 186 5.45 18.15 8.80
CA GLY A 186 6.40 17.63 7.81
C GLY A 186 6.00 17.84 6.33
N VAL A 187 4.97 18.64 6.06
CA VAL A 187 4.51 18.98 4.71
C VAL A 187 4.17 20.47 4.63
N ASP A 188 4.46 21.12 3.50
CA ASP A 188 4.10 22.53 3.24
C ASP A 188 2.58 22.66 2.93
N ASN A 189 1.74 22.26 3.87
CA ASN A 189 0.30 22.36 3.78
C ASN A 189 -0.32 22.90 5.08
N ILE A 190 -1.56 23.34 4.99
CA ILE A 190 -2.35 23.85 6.11
C ILE A 190 -3.50 22.88 6.33
N LEU A 191 -3.58 22.31 7.54
CA LEU A 191 -4.71 21.51 7.97
C LEU A 191 -5.76 22.43 8.57
N VAL A 192 -6.99 22.34 8.09
CA VAL A 192 -8.13 23.13 8.53
C VAL A 192 -9.24 22.19 8.99
N VAL A 193 -9.75 22.43 10.20
CA VAL A 193 -10.90 21.75 10.77
C VAL A 193 -12.02 22.76 10.92
N ALA A 194 -13.15 22.49 10.28
CA ALA A 194 -14.36 23.27 10.42
C ALA A 194 -15.39 22.48 11.24
N SER A 195 -15.97 23.13 12.24
CA SER A 195 -17.09 22.61 13.03
C SER A 195 -18.26 23.58 12.99
N ALA A 196 -19.48 23.06 12.85
CA ALA A 196 -20.67 23.88 12.96
C ALA A 196 -20.86 24.36 14.41
N THR A 197 -21.20 25.64 14.59
CA THR A 197 -21.50 26.20 15.91
C THR A 197 -23.01 26.48 16.00
N GLU A 198 -23.62 26.08 17.13
CA GLU A 198 -25.01 26.43 17.48
C GLU A 198 -25.23 27.94 17.66
#